data_AF-A0AB38XUP2-F1
#
_entry.id   AF-A0AB38XUP2-F1
#
_cell.length_a   1.000
_cell.length_b   1.000
_cell.length_c   1.000
_cell.angle_alpha   90.00
_cell.angle_beta   90.00
_cell.angle_gamma   90.00
#
_symmetry.space_group_name_H-M   'P 1'
#
loop_
_entity.id
_entity.type
_entity.pdbx_description
1 polymer ?
#
loop_
_entity_poly.entity_id
_entity_poly.type
_entity_poly.pdbx_seq_one_letter_code
_entity_poly.pdbx_strand_id
1 'polypeptide(L)' 'MMIPRHKQAVEMGEMLLAKEGIPAQVVEFAQGVIDAQGPEIDRMNAMLEAWGQQPVTDSGGAWGPWMR' A
#
# COMPACT_ATOMS: atom_id res chain seq x y z
N MET A 1 11.48 2.51 6.37
CA MET A 1 10.51 1.53 5.85
C MET A 1 9.10 2.09 5.88
N MET A 2 8.78 3.11 5.09
CA MET A 2 7.42 3.69 5.02
C MET A 2 6.77 3.39 3.66
N ILE A 3 7.47 3.67 2.55
CA ILE A 3 6.96 3.32 1.21
C ILE A 3 6.62 1.82 1.08
N PRO A 4 7.50 0.85 1.45
CA PRO A 4 7.14 -0.57 1.35
C PRO A 4 5.98 -0.98 2.28
N ARG A 5 5.86 -0.34 3.45
CA ARG A 5 4.76 -0.59 4.39
C ARG A 5 3.42 -0.10 3.82
N HIS A 6 3.40 1.09 3.22
CA HIS A 6 2.20 1.61 2.57
C HIS A 6 1.80 0.78 1.35
N LYS A 7 2.77 0.37 0.51
CA LYS A 7 2.50 -0.52 -0.61
C LYS A 7 1.83 -1.82 -0.17
N GLN A 8 2.35 -2.47 0.89
CA GLN A 8 1.73 -3.67 1.44
C GLN A 8 0.29 -3.42 1.94
N ALA A 9 0.03 -2.28 2.57
CA ALA A 9 -1.32 -1.94 3.03
C ALA A 9 -2.30 -1.72 1.87
N VAL A 10 -1.85 -1.07 0.80
CA VAL A 10 -2.61 -0.90 -0.46
C VAL A 10 -2.90 -2.27 -1.08
N GLU A 11 -1.89 -3.12 -1.25
CA GLU A 11 -2.04 -4.48 -1.82
C GLU A 11 -3.03 -5.33 -0.99
N MET A 12 -3.00 -5.24 0.35
CA MET A 12 -3.99 -5.90 1.21
C MET A 12 -5.40 -5.34 1.05
N GLY A 13 -5.54 -4.03 0.91
CA GLY A 13 -6.83 -3.38 0.63
C GLY A 13 -7.41 -3.88 -0.69
N GLU A 14 -6.62 -3.91 -1.75
CA GLU A 14 -7.03 -4.39 -3.07
C GLU A 14 -7.44 -5.87 -3.03
N MET A 15 -6.66 -6.73 -2.36
CA MET A 15 -7.02 -8.14 -2.17
C MET A 15 -8.33 -8.33 -1.42
N LEU A 16 -8.65 -7.45 -0.48
CA LEU A 16 -9.91 -7.51 0.27
C LEU A 16 -11.09 -7.07 -0.60
N LEU A 17 -10.92 -6.00 -1.38
CA LEU A 17 -11.94 -5.49 -2.30
C LEU A 17 -12.24 -6.46 -3.46
N ALA A 18 -11.31 -7.35 -3.79
CA ALA A 18 -11.52 -8.42 -4.77
C ALA A 18 -12.37 -9.60 -4.26
N LYS A 19 -12.72 -9.64 -2.95
CA LYS A 19 -13.52 -10.72 -2.35
C LYS A 19 -14.99 -10.35 -2.27
N GLU A 20 -15.84 -11.37 -2.42
CA GLU A 20 -17.28 -11.24 -2.19
C GLU A 20 -17.64 -11.46 -0.71
N GLY A 21 -18.82 -10.98 -0.29
CA GLY A 21 -19.36 -11.23 1.04
C GLY A 21 -18.69 -10.47 2.18
N ILE A 22 -17.90 -9.45 1.88
CA ILE A 22 -17.22 -8.62 2.87
C ILE A 22 -18.20 -7.59 3.47
N PRO A 23 -18.23 -7.39 4.81
CA PRO A 23 -19.07 -6.36 5.41
C PRO A 23 -18.75 -4.96 4.90
N ALA A 24 -19.77 -4.14 4.65
CA ALA A 24 -19.62 -2.81 4.05
C ALA A 24 -18.61 -1.91 4.78
N GLN A 25 -18.57 -1.94 6.11
CA GLN A 25 -17.60 -1.16 6.91
C GLN A 25 -16.15 -1.56 6.63
N VAL A 26 -15.90 -2.83 6.31
CA VAL A 26 -14.56 -3.33 6.00
C VAL A 26 -14.17 -2.94 4.57
N VAL A 27 -15.12 -2.92 3.64
CA VAL A 27 -14.94 -2.37 2.28
C VAL A 27 -14.57 -0.88 2.35
N GLU A 28 -15.33 -0.10 3.11
CA GLU A 28 -15.06 1.33 3.34
C GLU A 28 -13.67 1.55 3.96
N PHE A 29 -13.31 0.75 4.96
CA PHE A 29 -11.99 0.81 5.56
C PHE A 29 -10.87 0.52 4.56
N ALA A 30 -11.01 -0.55 3.76
CA ALA A 30 -10.01 -0.90 2.75
C ALA A 30 -9.86 0.19 1.68
N GLN A 31 -10.97 0.77 1.22
CA GLN A 31 -10.93 1.89 0.29
C GLN A 31 -10.24 3.11 0.92
N GLY A 32 -10.57 3.45 2.17
CA GLY A 32 -9.92 4.55 2.88
C GLY A 32 -8.41 4.34 3.08
N VAL A 33 -7.96 3.10 3.30
CA VAL A 33 -6.53 2.77 3.36
C VAL A 33 -5.85 3.04 2.02
N ILE A 34 -6.45 2.60 0.91
CA ILE A 34 -5.92 2.81 -0.45
C ILE A 34 -5.85 4.30 -0.76
N ASP A 35 -6.94 5.03 -0.53
CA ASP A 35 -7.08 6.45 -0.85
C ASP A 35 -6.13 7.33 -0.02
N ALA A 36 -5.78 6.92 1.20
CA ALA A 36 -4.82 7.65 2.03
C ALA A 36 -3.37 7.27 1.67
N GLN A 37 -3.06 5.98 1.62
CA GLN A 37 -1.66 5.52 1.56
C GLN A 37 -1.08 5.52 0.15
N GLY A 38 -1.91 5.42 -0.90
CA GLY A 38 -1.48 5.61 -2.30
C GLY A 38 -0.82 6.98 -2.51
N PRO A 39 -1.52 8.10 -2.23
CA PRO A 39 -0.94 9.43 -2.33
C PRO A 39 0.27 9.68 -1.42
N GLU A 40 0.33 9.04 -0.25
CA GLU A 40 1.50 9.12 0.63
C GLU A 40 2.75 8.47 0.02
N ILE A 41 2.60 7.37 -0.74
CA ILE A 41 3.69 6.76 -1.50
C ILE A 41 4.24 7.75 -2.53
N ASP A 42 3.36 8.39 -3.30
CA ASP A 42 3.75 9.36 -4.32
C ASP A 42 4.46 10.57 -3.71
N ARG A 43 3.91 11.10 -2.61
CA ARG A 43 4.52 12.21 -1.87
C ARG A 43 5.92 11.85 -1.36
N MET A 44 6.09 10.66 -0.79
CA MET A 44 7.40 10.23 -0.29
C MET A 44 8.40 9.98 -1.43
N ASN A 45 7.97 9.43 -2.57
CA ASN A 45 8.83 9.29 -3.74
C ASN A 45 9.25 10.65 -4.30
N ALA A 46 8.34 11.62 -4.39
CA ALA A 46 8.67 12.99 -4.78
C ALA A 46 9.67 13.65 -3.82
N MET A 47 9.57 13.38 -2.51
CA MET A 47 10.56 13.85 -1.53
C MET A 47 11.95 13.21 -1.75
N LEU A 48 12.00 11.92 -2.10
CA LEU A 48 13.27 11.24 -2.43
C LEU A 48 13.91 11.86 -3.68
N GLU A 49 13.14 12.07 -4.74
CA GLU A 49 13.62 12.69 -5.98
C GLU A 49 14.13 14.11 -5.75
N ALA A 50 13.40 14.92 -4.98
CA ALA A 50 13.83 16.27 -4.61
C ALA A 50 15.15 16.29 -3.83
N TRP A 51 15.51 15.19 -3.17
CA TRP A 51 16.78 15.00 -2.47
C TRP A 51 17.85 14.27 -3.30
N GLY A 52 17.62 14.08 -4.60
CA GLY A 52 18.53 13.36 -5.50
C GLY A 52 18.63 11.85 -5.23
N GLN A 53 17.69 11.29 -4.47
CA GLN A 53 17.59 9.86 -4.20
C GLN A 53 16.69 9.18 -5.24
N GLN A 54 16.90 7.89 -5.43
CA GLN A 54 16.04 7.10 -6.31
C GLN A 54 14.70 6.80 -5.60
N PRO A 55 13.56 6.89 -6.32
CA PRO A 55 12.27 6.41 -5.84
C PRO A 55 12.31 4.94 -5.44
N VAL A 56 11.46 4.57 -4.48
CA VAL A 56 11.30 3.16 -4.09
C VAL A 56 10.16 2.56 -4.92
N THR A 57 10.50 2.04 -6.08
CA THR A 57 9.55 1.45 -7.03
C THR A 57 9.30 -0.04 -6.80
N ASP A 58 10.28 -0.78 -6.30
CA ASP A 58 10.11 -2.21 -6.05
C ASP A 58 9.34 -2.50 -4.75
N SER A 59 8.27 -3.27 -4.89
CA SER A 59 7.73 -4.11 -3.82
C SER A 59 8.74 -5.24 -3.62
N GLY A 60 9.80 -5.00 -2.85
CA GLY A 60 10.74 -6.04 -2.43
C GLY A 60 9.94 -7.17 -1.77
N GLY A 61 9.64 -8.21 -2.56
CA GLY A 61 8.69 -9.25 -2.25
C GLY A 61 9.10 -10.01 -1.00
N ALA A 62 8.38 -9.79 0.08
CA ALA A 62 8.40 -10.65 1.26
C ALA A 62 7.11 -10.45 2.04
N TRP A 63 6.00 -10.90 1.47
CA TRP A 63 4.93 -11.44 2.29
C TRP A 63 5.59 -12.45 3.25
N GLY A 64 5.61 -12.13 4.54
CA GLY A 64 6.32 -12.92 5.54
C GLY A 64 5.83 -14.38 5.57
N PRO A 65 6.47 -15.26 6.37
CA PRO A 65 6.20 -16.71 6.40
C PRO A 65 4.74 -17.15 6.66
N TRP A 66 3.85 -16.22 6.99
CA TRP A 66 2.46 -16.45 7.38
C TRP A 66 1.43 -16.33 6.24
N MET A 67 1.87 -15.95 5.04
CA MET A 67 1.01 -15.82 3.85
C MET A 67 1.52 -16.69 2.68
N ARG A 68 1.95 -17.92 3.00
CA ARG A 68 2.20 -19.01 2.05
C ARG A 68 1.29 -20.18 2.39
#